data_AF-A0A0H4CG68-F1
#
_entry.id   AF-A0A0H4CG68-F1
#
_cell.length_a   1.000
_cell.length_b   1.000
_cell.length_c   1.000
_cell.angle_alpha   90.00
_cell.angle_beta   90.00
_cell.angle_gamma   90.00
#
_symmetry.space_group_name_H-M   'P 1'
#
loop_
_entity.id
_entity.type
_entity.pdbx_description
1 polymer ?
#
loop_
_entity_poly.entity_id
_entity_poly.type
_entity_poly.pdbx_seq_one_letter_code
_entity_poly.pdbx_strand_id
1 'polypeptide(L)'
;MPRGAELRLGRSSSWAPEASALLAGEETVSGRHATVRHTEDGAAWVTEVAQGATNGTRVNDRVLVPDRAVRLRNGDRVELGPRVGFVVRGIEDEPAVPAD
;
A
#
# COMPACT_ATOMS: atom_id res chain seq x y z
N MET A 1 0.95 11.39 -3.41
CA MET A 1 2.39 11.10 -3.58
C MET A 1 2.77 11.37 -5.04
N PRO A 2 3.95 11.95 -5.33
CA PRO A 2 4.39 12.17 -6.70
C PRO A 2 4.68 10.84 -7.41
N ARG A 3 4.78 10.86 -8.75
CA ARG A 3 5.29 9.73 -9.53
C ARG A 3 6.77 9.47 -9.20
N GLY A 4 7.20 8.23 -9.33
CA GLY A 4 8.55 7.79 -8.94
C GLY A 4 8.78 7.69 -7.42
N ALA A 5 7.77 7.93 -6.59
CA ALA A 5 7.89 7.90 -5.15
C ALA A 5 7.46 6.56 -4.53
N GLU A 6 8.00 6.29 -3.35
CA GLU A 6 7.56 5.21 -2.46
C GLU A 6 7.00 5.82 -1.18
N LEU A 7 5.83 5.37 -0.76
CA LEU A 7 5.24 5.65 0.54
C LEU A 7 5.30 4.39 1.39
N ARG A 8 5.87 4.51 2.58
CA ARG A 8 5.90 3.44 3.57
C ARG A 8 4.74 3.62 4.54
N LEU A 9 3.99 2.54 4.76
CA LEU A 9 2.80 2.51 5.59
C LEU A 9 3.11 1.69 6.85
N GLY A 10 3.20 2.36 7.98
CA GLY A 10 3.47 1.71 9.26
C GLY A 10 3.57 2.70 10.39
N ARG A 11 3.54 2.19 11.63
CA ARG A 11 3.60 3.02 12.85
C ARG A 11 5.00 3.50 13.23
N SER A 12 6.05 2.90 12.67
CA SER A 12 7.42 3.23 13.03
C SER A 12 7.84 4.54 12.36
N SER A 13 8.11 5.58 13.15
CA SER A 13 8.59 6.87 12.63
C SER A 13 9.97 6.81 11.99
N SER A 14 10.79 5.83 12.36
CA SER A 14 12.10 5.61 11.73
C SER A 14 12.00 4.90 10.37
N TRP A 15 10.92 4.17 10.11
CA TRP A 15 10.74 3.42 8.85
C TRP A 15 9.72 4.06 7.91
N ALA A 16 8.63 4.60 8.43
CA ALA A 16 7.52 5.23 7.71
C ALA A 16 7.27 6.66 8.24
N PRO A 17 8.23 7.59 8.11
CA PRO A 17 8.11 8.93 8.69
C PRO A 17 6.88 9.71 8.18
N GLU A 18 6.45 9.47 6.95
CA GLU A 18 5.29 10.14 6.35
C GLU A 18 3.95 9.60 6.86
N ALA A 19 3.85 8.31 7.19
CA ALA A 19 2.61 7.66 7.61
C ALA A 19 2.52 7.42 9.12
N SER A 20 3.64 7.40 9.83
CA SER A 20 3.69 6.98 11.23
C SER A 20 2.83 7.85 12.14
N ALA A 21 2.77 9.15 11.90
CA ALA A 21 1.95 10.06 12.70
C ALA A 21 0.45 9.77 12.54
N LEU A 22 0.00 9.48 11.31
CA LEU A 22 -1.39 9.13 11.01
C LEU A 22 -1.78 7.76 11.57
N LEU A 23 -0.82 6.83 11.65
CA LEU A 23 -1.04 5.45 12.06
C LEU A 23 -0.66 5.19 13.52
N ALA A 24 -0.16 6.18 14.26
CA ALA A 24 0.44 5.98 15.58
C ALA A 24 -0.47 5.25 16.59
N GLY A 25 -1.77 5.58 16.56
CA GLY A 25 -2.81 4.97 17.42
C GLY A 25 -3.37 3.64 16.90
N GLU A 26 -2.99 3.22 15.70
CA GLU A 26 -3.58 2.06 15.03
C GLU A 26 -2.86 0.77 15.41
N GLU A 27 -3.23 0.22 16.57
CA GLU A 27 -2.56 -0.96 17.16
C GLU A 27 -2.52 -2.18 16.22
N THR A 28 -3.49 -2.28 15.31
CA THR A 28 -3.56 -3.37 14.33
C THR A 28 -2.67 -3.16 13.11
N VAL A 29 -2.14 -1.95 12.93
CA VAL A 29 -1.11 -1.66 11.93
C VAL A 29 0.25 -1.88 12.57
N SER A 30 1.15 -2.47 11.81
CA SER A 30 2.47 -2.81 12.34
C SER A 30 3.46 -1.67 12.10
N GLY A 31 4.61 -1.69 12.79
CA GLY A 31 5.65 -0.68 12.61
C GLY A 31 6.13 -0.56 11.16
N ARG A 32 6.21 -1.70 10.45
CA ARG A 32 6.64 -1.81 9.05
C ARG A 32 5.61 -2.58 8.23
N HIS A 33 4.44 -2.03 7.95
CA HIS A 33 3.32 -2.85 7.48
C HIS A 33 3.35 -3.11 5.97
N ALA A 34 3.25 -2.05 5.16
CA ALA A 34 3.20 -2.17 3.70
C ALA A 34 3.93 -1.02 3.02
N THR A 35 4.27 -1.17 1.76
CA THR A 35 4.78 -0.09 0.91
C THR A 35 3.85 0.13 -0.27
N VAL A 36 3.69 1.38 -0.66
CA VAL A 36 3.00 1.77 -1.89
C VAL A 36 4.01 2.48 -2.78
N ARG A 37 4.27 1.93 -3.96
CA ARG A 37 5.16 2.53 -4.95
C ARG A 37 4.33 3.13 -6.08
N HIS A 38 4.54 4.40 -6.37
CA HIS A 38 4.05 5.08 -7.56
C HIS A 38 5.21 5.12 -8.57
N THR A 39 5.09 4.38 -9.66
CA THR A 39 6.15 4.33 -10.67
C THR A 39 6.15 5.59 -11.54
N GLU A 40 7.20 5.80 -12.32
CA GLU A 40 7.33 6.99 -13.19
C GLU A 40 6.32 6.97 -14.35
N ASP A 41 5.98 5.77 -14.81
CA ASP A 41 4.93 5.45 -15.78
C ASP A 41 3.50 5.69 -15.25
N GLY A 42 3.33 5.97 -13.96
CA GLY A 42 2.04 6.31 -13.37
C GLY A 42 1.26 5.12 -12.83
N ALA A 43 1.79 3.89 -12.93
CA ALA A 43 1.24 2.75 -12.23
C ALA A 43 1.53 2.84 -10.73
N ALA A 44 0.65 2.27 -9.90
CA ALA A 44 0.98 2.05 -8.49
C ALA A 44 0.82 0.60 -8.07
N TRP A 45 1.60 0.27 -7.06
CA TRP A 45 1.74 -1.07 -6.55
C TRP A 45 1.77 -1.03 -5.03
N VAL A 46 1.06 -1.96 -4.40
CA VAL A 46 1.16 -2.20 -2.96
C VAL A 46 1.89 -3.51 -2.70
N THR A 47 2.76 -3.50 -1.72
CA THR A 47 3.49 -4.69 -1.27
C THR A 47 3.41 -4.77 0.25
N GLU A 48 2.97 -5.91 0.77
CA GLU A 48 3.06 -6.20 2.20
C GLU A 48 4.50 -6.55 2.59
N VAL A 49 4.96 -6.07 3.74
CA VAL A 49 6.29 -6.40 4.28
C VAL A 49 6.21 -7.70 5.09
N ALA A 50 6.90 -8.76 4.65
CA ALA A 50 6.80 -10.09 5.29
C ALA A 50 7.16 -10.13 6.77
N GLN A 51 8.27 -9.49 7.18
CA GLN A 51 8.68 -9.41 8.59
C GLN A 51 8.24 -8.11 9.24
N GLY A 52 7.03 -7.67 8.89
CA GLY A 52 6.62 -6.32 9.16
C GLY A 52 5.11 -6.14 9.33
N ALA A 53 4.27 -6.92 8.66
CA ALA A 53 2.82 -6.91 8.81
C ALA A 53 2.30 -8.14 9.57
N THR A 54 1.73 -7.93 10.75
CA THR A 54 1.19 -9.03 11.58
C THR A 54 -0.24 -9.41 11.20
N ASN A 55 -1.08 -8.40 10.90
CA ASN A 55 -2.50 -8.61 10.61
C ASN A 55 -2.82 -8.71 9.12
N GLY A 56 -1.77 -8.67 8.28
CA GLY A 56 -1.87 -8.72 6.85
C GLY A 56 -2.44 -7.45 6.20
N THR A 57 -2.34 -7.40 4.89
CA THR A 57 -2.78 -6.32 4.02
C THR A 57 -3.78 -6.87 3.01
N ARG A 58 -4.84 -6.12 2.70
CA ARG A 58 -5.86 -6.53 1.73
C ARG A 58 -6.07 -5.48 0.66
N VAL A 59 -6.41 -5.92 -0.55
CA VAL A 59 -6.87 -5.08 -1.66
C VAL A 59 -8.19 -5.63 -2.14
N ASN A 60 -9.27 -4.85 -2.06
CA ASN A 60 -10.63 -5.26 -2.43
C ASN A 60 -10.99 -6.65 -1.85
N ASP A 61 -10.90 -6.78 -0.52
CA ASP A 61 -11.15 -8.01 0.25
C ASP A 61 -10.18 -9.19 0.00
N ARG A 62 -9.24 -9.05 -0.94
CA ARG A 62 -8.22 -10.06 -1.22
C ARG A 62 -6.98 -9.84 -0.36
N VAL A 63 -6.63 -10.86 0.43
CA VAL A 63 -5.38 -10.88 1.20
C VAL A 63 -4.18 -10.94 0.26
N LEU A 64 -3.20 -10.08 0.53
CA LEU A 64 -1.93 -10.04 -0.18
C LEU A 64 -1.02 -11.19 0.24
N VAL A 65 -0.13 -11.60 -0.67
CA VAL A 65 1.00 -12.46 -0.31
C VAL A 65 2.15 -11.52 0.08
N PRO A 66 2.79 -11.73 1.25
CA PRO A 66 3.91 -10.91 1.65
C PRO A 66 5.02 -10.85 0.59
N ASP A 67 5.68 -9.69 0.48
CA ASP A 67 6.71 -9.34 -0.49
C ASP A 67 6.31 -9.46 -1.98
N ARG A 68 5.01 -9.70 -2.27
CA ARG A 68 4.49 -9.74 -3.64
C ARG A 68 3.71 -8.47 -3.95
N ALA A 69 4.25 -7.68 -4.89
CA ALA A 69 3.59 -6.48 -5.38
C ALA A 69 2.27 -6.80 -6.10
N VAL A 70 1.22 -6.04 -5.77
CA VAL A 70 -0.07 -6.07 -6.45
C VAL A 70 -0.38 -4.68 -7.01
N ARG A 71 -0.78 -4.65 -8.27
CA ARG A 71 -1.13 -3.41 -8.98
C ARG A 71 -2.40 -2.82 -8.37
N LEU A 72 -2.34 -1.55 -8.02
CA LEU A 72 -3.46 -0.75 -7.56
C LEU A 72 -4.10 -0.01 -8.73
N ARG A 73 -5.42 0.13 -8.67
CA ARG A 73 -6.23 0.94 -9.58
C ARG A 73 -6.96 2.03 -8.83
N ASN A 74 -7.39 3.05 -9.55
CA ASN A 74 -8.23 4.09 -8.99
C ASN A 74 -9.56 3.48 -8.50
N GLY A 75 -9.89 3.73 -7.24
CA GLY A 75 -11.05 3.15 -6.57
C GLY A 75 -10.75 1.90 -5.75
N ASP A 76 -9.57 1.29 -5.86
CA ASP A 76 -9.21 0.14 -5.05
C ASP A 76 -9.20 0.49 -3.57
N ARG A 77 -9.80 -0.37 -2.76
CA ARG A 77 -9.75 -0.28 -1.30
C ARG A 77 -8.59 -1.10 -0.79
N VAL A 78 -7.69 -0.45 -0.05
CA VAL A 78 -6.56 -1.11 0.63
C VAL A 78 -6.81 -1.09 2.12
N GLU A 79 -6.57 -2.21 2.80
CA GLU A 79 -6.75 -2.36 4.23
C GLU A 79 -5.44 -2.81 4.88
N LEU A 80 -5.04 -2.14 5.96
CA LEU A 80 -3.88 -2.44 6.79
C LEU A 80 -4.38 -3.08 8.09
N GLY A 81 -4.36 -4.41 8.14
CA GLY A 81 -5.06 -5.16 9.18
C GLY A 81 -6.57 -4.89 9.19
N PRO A 82 -7.27 -5.23 10.30
CA PRO A 82 -8.73 -5.21 10.37
C PRO A 82 -9.39 -3.83 10.60
N ARG A 83 -8.65 -2.77 10.95
CA ARG A 83 -9.25 -1.48 11.37
C ARG A 83 -8.95 -0.30 10.47
N VAL A 84 -7.84 -0.35 9.72
CA VAL A 84 -7.41 0.76 8.89
C VAL A 84 -7.63 0.43 7.44
N GLY A 85 -8.30 1.31 6.72
CA GLY A 85 -8.44 1.19 5.28
C GLY A 85 -8.47 2.55 4.59
N PHE A 86 -8.07 2.57 3.33
CA PHE A 86 -8.08 3.75 2.49
C PHE A 86 -8.46 3.38 1.06
N VAL A 87 -8.88 4.39 0.29
CA VAL A 87 -9.23 4.24 -1.12
C VAL A 87 -8.16 4.91 -1.96
N VAL A 88 -7.66 4.18 -2.96
CA VAL A 88 -6.69 4.68 -3.92
C VAL A 88 -7.40 5.64 -4.88
N ARG A 89 -6.83 6.83 -5.07
CA ARG A 89 -7.36 7.86 -5.96
C ARG A 89 -6.25 8.48 -6.81
N GLY A 90 -6.60 8.98 -7.99
CA GLY A 90 -5.69 9.77 -8.82
C GLY A 90 -4.57 8.95 -9.46
N ILE A 91 -4.84 7.67 -9.74
CA ILE A 91 -3.94 6.79 -10.47
C ILE A 91 -4.52 6.66 -11.87
N GLU A 92 -3.75 7.03 -12.87
CA GLU A 92 -4.14 6.84 -14.26
C GLU A 92 -4.20 5.34 -14.52
N ASP A 93 -5.37 4.88 -14.95
CA ASP A 93 -5.51 3.52 -15.46
C ASP A 93 -4.78 3.52 -16.81
N GLU A 94 -3.50 3.13 -16.82
CA GLU A 94 -2.87 2.80 -18.08
C GLU A 94 -3.69 1.64 -18.67
N PRO A 95 -4.27 1.81 -19.88
CA PRO A 95 -5.03 0.74 -20.51
C PRO A 95 -4.12 -0.48 -20.55
N ALA A 96 -4.61 -1.62 -20.05
CA ALA A 96 -3.93 -2.89 -20.23
C ALA A 96 -3.73 -3.06 -21.74
N VAL A 97 -2.52 -2.80 -22.22
CA VAL A 97 -2.17 -3.00 -23.62
C VAL A 97 -2.50 -4.47 -23.90
N PRO A 98 -3.46 -4.80 -24.79
CA PRO A 98 -3.63 -6.18 -25.18
C PRO A 98 -2.31 -6.60 -25.81
N ALA A 99 -1.70 -7.67 -25.28
CA ALA A 99 -0.61 -8.33 -25.96
C ALA A 99 -1.12 -8.76 -27.34
N ASP A 100 -0.44 -8.30 -28.38
CA ASP A 100 -0.68 -8.64 -29.78
C ASP A 100 -0.57 -10.16 -30.01
#